data_AF-A0A9C9WD95-F1
#
_entry.id   AF-A0A9C9WD95-F1
#
_cell.length_a   1.000
_cell.length_b   1.000
_cell.length_c   1.000
_cell.angle_alpha   90.00
_cell.angle_beta   90.00
_cell.angle_gamma   90.00
#
_symmetry.space_group_name_H-M   'P 1'
#
loop_
_entity.id
_entity.type
_entity.pdbx_description
1 polymer ?
#
loop_
_entity_poly.entity_id
_entity_poly.type
_entity_poly.pdbx_seq_one_letter_code
_entity_poly.pdbx_strand_id
1 'polypeptide(L)'
;MTIETTRQDHRIAWLTALAITIHIAESVLPSPLPGVKPGLANVVTIAVLMLYGWPTAVWVSLLRVLVGSILIGTFLTPTFTLSLAGAVSSLLVLGLGTLLPGRGLGPIGYSLLAALAHMAGQFMVAYWLFIPHQGLFGLLPVLMTMAALFGLVSGLIVMAMMKRLEDKRP
;
A
#
# COMPACT_ATOMS: atom_id res chain seq x y z
N MET A 1 -4.74 -27.09 21.69
CA MET A 1 -3.77 -26.44 20.78
C MET A 1 -3.48 -25.05 21.32
N THR A 2 -2.38 -24.87 22.06
CA THR A 2 -1.87 -23.54 22.41
C THR A 2 -1.07 -23.04 21.22
N ILE A 3 -1.54 -21.99 20.55
CA ILE A 3 -0.79 -21.37 19.46
C ILE A 3 0.42 -20.68 20.10
N GLU A 4 1.62 -21.20 19.90
CA GLU A 4 2.85 -20.54 20.34
C GLU A 4 3.17 -19.38 19.39
N THR A 5 3.03 -18.15 19.89
CA THR A 5 3.32 -16.94 19.12
C THR A 5 4.82 -16.71 19.02
N THR A 6 5.32 -16.47 17.81
CA THR A 6 6.73 -16.20 17.54
C THR A 6 7.06 -14.70 17.68
N ARG A 7 8.35 -14.34 17.71
CA ARG A 7 8.78 -12.93 17.64
C ARG A 7 8.37 -12.25 16.32
N GLN A 8 8.18 -13.02 15.24
CA GLN A 8 7.71 -12.49 13.96
C GLN A 8 6.23 -12.11 14.02
N ASP A 9 5.40 -12.92 14.69
CA ASP A 9 3.97 -12.63 14.84
C ASP A 9 3.73 -11.33 15.61
N HIS A 10 4.46 -11.13 16.72
CA HIS A 10 4.42 -9.87 17.47
C HIS A 10 4.83 -8.67 16.61
N ARG A 11 5.86 -8.83 15.77
CA ARG A 11 6.32 -7.76 14.88
C ARG A 11 5.27 -7.43 13.82
N ILE A 12 4.71 -8.44 13.17
CA ILE A 12 3.63 -8.27 12.20
C ILE A 12 2.45 -7.57 12.85
N ALA A 13 2.05 -7.98 14.06
CA ALA A 13 0.96 -7.37 14.79
C ALA A 13 1.19 -5.88 15.05
N TRP A 14 2.36 -5.50 15.59
CA TRP A 14 2.69 -4.09 15.86
C TRP A 14 2.78 -3.25 14.59
N LEU A 15 3.44 -3.74 13.54
CA LEU A 15 3.54 -3.04 12.26
C LEU A 15 2.19 -2.89 11.58
N THR A 16 1.35 -3.92 11.67
CA THR A 16 -0.03 -3.90 11.17
C THR A 16 -0.87 -2.88 11.93
N ALA A 17 -0.78 -2.84 13.26
CA ALA A 17 -1.49 -1.86 14.08
C ALA A 17 -1.10 -0.41 13.71
N LEU A 18 0.20 -0.17 13.49
CA LEU A 18 0.69 1.11 12.97
C LEU A 18 0.12 1.43 11.58
N ALA A 19 0.15 0.46 10.67
CA ALA A 19 -0.36 0.61 9.31
C ALA A 19 -1.87 0.92 9.29
N ILE A 20 -2.65 0.25 10.13
CA ILE A 20 -4.09 0.48 10.29
C ILE A 20 -4.35 1.88 10.86
N THR A 21 -3.60 2.28 11.89
CA THR A 21 -3.75 3.61 12.50
C THR A 21 -3.53 4.72 11.47
N ILE A 22 -2.46 4.60 10.67
CA ILE A 22 -2.18 5.54 9.58
C ILE A 22 -3.28 5.49 8.52
N HIS A 23 -3.75 4.30 8.15
CA HIS A 23 -4.84 4.14 7.17
C HIS A 23 -6.14 4.80 7.61
N ILE A 24 -6.51 4.67 8.88
CA ILE A 24 -7.69 5.30 9.46
C ILE A 24 -7.50 6.82 9.50
N ALA A 25 -6.36 7.29 9.98
CA ALA A 25 -6.05 8.73 9.99
C ALA A 25 -6.14 9.32 8.57
N GLU A 26 -5.62 8.62 7.57
CA GLU A 26 -5.68 9.01 6.17
C GLU A 26 -7.12 9.02 5.62
N SER A 27 -8.01 8.14 6.11
CA SER A 27 -9.42 8.15 5.69
C SER A 27 -10.21 9.36 6.18
N VAL A 28 -9.71 10.06 7.20
CA VAL A 28 -10.33 11.30 7.73
C VAL A 28 -9.81 12.53 6.99
N LEU A 29 -8.65 12.43 6.32
CA LEU A 29 -8.10 13.55 5.55
C LEU A 29 -8.96 13.83 4.31
N PRO A 30 -9.23 15.12 3.99
CA PRO A 30 -9.98 15.47 2.80
C PRO A 30 -9.23 14.98 1.54
N SER A 31 -9.93 14.21 0.72
CA SER A 31 -9.36 13.67 -0.52
C SER A 31 -9.27 14.78 -1.57
N PRO A 32 -8.10 15.00 -2.20
CA PRO A 32 -7.94 16.02 -3.24
C PRO A 32 -8.78 15.72 -4.50
N LEU A 33 -9.04 14.44 -4.77
CA LEU A 33 -9.92 13.97 -5.84
C LEU A 33 -10.72 12.75 -5.37
N PRO A 34 -11.97 12.56 -5.85
CA PRO A 34 -12.75 11.36 -5.56
C PRO A 34 -11.97 10.10 -5.94
N GLY A 35 -11.69 9.23 -4.96
CA GLY A 35 -10.94 7.99 -5.17
C GLY A 35 -9.42 8.10 -5.06
N VAL A 36 -8.86 9.30 -4.89
CA VAL A 36 -7.41 9.49 -4.68
C VAL A 36 -7.12 9.76 -3.22
N LYS A 37 -6.34 8.89 -2.59
CA LYS A 37 -5.85 9.06 -1.21
C LYS A 37 -4.35 9.40 -1.21
N PRO A 38 -3.86 10.16 -0.21
CA PRO A 38 -2.46 10.60 -0.10
C PRO A 38 -1.38 9.51 -0.15
N GLY A 39 -1.74 8.25 0.07
CA GLY A 39 -0.84 7.09 -0.03
C GLY A 39 0.02 6.86 1.22
N LEU A 40 -0.29 7.50 2.36
CA LEU A 40 0.49 7.35 3.60
C LEU A 40 0.52 5.90 4.09
N ALA A 41 -0.58 5.17 3.92
CA ALA A 41 -0.64 3.76 4.22
C ALA A 41 0.39 2.93 3.42
N ASN A 42 0.72 3.32 2.18
CA ASN A 42 1.69 2.61 1.35
C ASN A 42 3.13 2.86 1.79
N VAL A 43 3.45 4.01 2.41
CA VAL A 43 4.76 4.26 3.03
C VAL A 43 5.12 3.14 4.00
N VAL A 44 4.16 2.71 4.83
CA VAL A 44 4.37 1.62 5.79
C VAL A 44 4.64 0.30 5.08
N THR A 45 3.89 -0.04 4.03
CA THR A 45 4.10 -1.28 3.27
C THR A 45 5.50 -1.35 2.67
N ILE A 46 5.97 -0.26 2.06
CA ILE A 46 7.32 -0.20 1.45
C ILE A 46 8.40 -0.21 2.53
N ALA A 47 8.21 0.54 3.62
CA ALA A 47 9.10 0.51 4.77
C ALA A 47 9.28 -0.92 5.31
N VAL A 48 8.17 -1.65 5.50
CA VAL A 48 8.19 -3.02 6.00
C VAL A 48 8.86 -3.96 5.00
N LEU A 49 8.60 -3.79 3.70
CA LEU A 49 9.26 -4.57 2.65
C LEU A 49 10.79 -4.41 2.72
N MET A 50 11.27 -3.18 2.84
CA MET A 50 12.70 -2.89 2.83
C MET A 50 13.41 -3.27 4.15
N LEU A 51 12.72 -3.18 5.29
CA LEU A 51 13.32 -3.48 6.61
C LEU A 51 13.18 -4.94 7.04
N TYR A 52 12.08 -5.59 6.68
CA TYR A 52 11.68 -6.91 7.21
C TYR A 52 11.35 -7.93 6.13
N GLY A 53 11.49 -7.57 4.85
CA GLY A 53 11.34 -8.46 3.72
C GLY A 53 9.89 -8.69 3.27
N TRP A 54 9.80 -9.42 2.16
CA TRP A 54 8.56 -9.68 1.42
C TRP A 54 7.44 -10.32 2.24
N PRO A 55 7.66 -11.42 3.01
CA PRO A 55 6.57 -12.07 3.73
C PRO A 55 5.90 -11.15 4.76
N THR A 56 6.70 -10.35 5.47
CA THR A 56 6.20 -9.39 6.47
C THR A 56 5.35 -8.30 5.80
N ALA A 57 5.78 -7.79 4.64
CA ALA A 57 5.05 -6.76 3.91
C ALA A 57 3.68 -7.26 3.39
N VAL A 58 3.62 -8.50 2.91
CA VAL A 58 2.37 -9.15 2.48
C VAL A 58 1.38 -9.21 3.64
N TRP A 59 1.79 -9.75 4.78
CA TRP A 59 0.93 -9.84 5.96
C TRP A 59 0.44 -8.48 6.44
N VAL A 60 1.35 -7.52 6.61
CA VAL A 60 1.00 -6.17 7.08
C VAL A 60 0.03 -5.48 6.12
N SER A 61 0.25 -5.60 4.80
CA SER A 61 -0.61 -4.97 3.79
C SER A 61 -2.01 -5.58 3.75
N LEU A 62 -2.12 -6.92 3.77
CA LEU A 62 -3.39 -7.62 3.72
C LEU A 62 -4.20 -7.44 5.00
N LEU A 63 -3.56 -7.58 6.17
CA LEU A 63 -4.22 -7.35 7.45
C LEU A 63 -4.67 -5.90 7.60
N ARG A 64 -3.87 -4.93 7.13
CA ARG A 64 -4.26 -3.51 7.10
C ARG A 64 -5.55 -3.30 6.31
N VAL A 65 -5.68 -3.88 5.11
CA VAL A 65 -6.90 -3.73 4.30
C VAL A 65 -8.08 -4.43 4.98
N LEU A 66 -7.89 -5.66 5.46
CA LEU A 66 -8.94 -6.44 6.10
C LEU A 66 -9.45 -5.74 7.36
N VAL A 67 -8.57 -5.56 8.35
CA VAL A 67 -8.93 -4.98 9.65
C VAL A 67 -9.30 -3.51 9.52
N GLY A 68 -8.60 -2.74 8.69
CA GLY A 68 -8.94 -1.35 8.42
C GLY A 68 -10.35 -1.19 7.88
N SER A 69 -10.77 -2.05 6.94
CA SER A 69 -12.15 -2.02 6.42
C SER A 69 -13.20 -2.40 7.45
N ILE A 70 -12.89 -3.33 8.37
CA ILE A 70 -13.79 -3.71 9.47
C ILE A 70 -13.96 -2.52 10.42
N LEU A 71 -12.86 -1.85 10.80
CA LEU A 71 -12.89 -0.72 11.74
C LEU A 71 -13.59 0.52 11.17
N ILE A 72 -13.42 0.80 9.88
CA ILE A 72 -14.08 1.92 9.19
C ILE A 72 -15.55 1.58 8.88
N GLY A 73 -15.96 0.31 8.96
CA GLY A 73 -17.32 -0.15 8.63
C GLY A 73 -17.56 -0.33 7.14
N THR A 74 -16.50 -0.53 6.36
CA THR A 74 -16.53 -0.72 4.90
C THR A 74 -16.26 -2.16 4.46
N PHE A 75 -16.18 -3.10 5.38
CA PHE A 75 -15.99 -4.52 5.07
C PHE A 75 -17.08 -5.04 4.12
N LEU A 76 -16.69 -5.78 3.08
CA LEU A 76 -17.56 -6.30 2.00
C LEU A 76 -18.29 -5.24 1.16
N THR A 77 -17.97 -3.96 1.30
CA THR A 77 -18.47 -2.91 0.42
C THR A 77 -17.61 -2.80 -0.86
N PRO A 78 -18.07 -2.07 -1.90
CA PRO A 78 -17.24 -1.77 -3.08
C PRO A 78 -15.88 -1.17 -2.72
N THR A 79 -15.81 -0.37 -1.66
CA THR A 79 -14.55 0.24 -1.24
C THR A 79 -13.54 -0.79 -0.71
N PHE A 80 -14.02 -1.86 -0.03
CA PHE A 80 -13.16 -2.97 0.38
C PHE A 80 -12.63 -3.73 -0.83
N THR A 81 -13.50 -4.08 -1.79
CA THR A 81 -13.07 -4.82 -2.99
C THR A 81 -12.05 -4.03 -3.80
N LEU A 82 -12.23 -2.71 -3.93
CA LEU A 82 -11.27 -1.84 -4.59
C LEU A 82 -9.94 -1.78 -3.79
N SER A 83 -10.01 -1.56 -2.48
CA SER A 83 -8.80 -1.52 -1.64
C SER A 83 -8.01 -2.82 -1.68
N LEU A 84 -8.70 -3.96 -1.67
CA LEU A 84 -8.09 -5.28 -1.76
C LEU A 84 -7.43 -5.50 -3.12
N ALA A 85 -8.14 -5.18 -4.21
CA ALA A 85 -7.62 -5.27 -5.56
C ALA A 85 -6.34 -4.45 -5.73
N GLY A 86 -6.34 -3.19 -5.29
CA GLY A 86 -5.15 -2.35 -5.32
C GLY A 86 -4.00 -2.92 -4.48
N ALA A 87 -4.29 -3.37 -3.26
CA ALA A 87 -3.25 -3.93 -2.39
C ALA A 87 -2.63 -5.20 -2.99
N VAL A 88 -3.44 -6.09 -3.57
CA VAL A 88 -2.96 -7.30 -4.25
C VAL A 88 -2.14 -6.93 -5.47
N SER A 89 -2.60 -6.03 -6.34
CA SER A 89 -1.83 -5.57 -7.50
C SER A 89 -0.51 -4.92 -7.12
N SER A 90 -0.50 -4.08 -6.08
CA SER A 90 0.72 -3.50 -5.52
C SER A 90 1.68 -4.55 -5.01
N LEU A 91 1.20 -5.51 -4.22
CA LEU A 91 2.02 -6.61 -3.73
C LEU A 91 2.61 -7.38 -4.91
N LEU A 92 1.80 -7.83 -5.88
CA LEU A 92 2.30 -8.58 -7.04
C LEU A 92 3.47 -7.88 -7.73
N VAL A 93 3.34 -6.58 -8.01
CA VAL A 93 4.42 -5.80 -8.66
C VAL A 93 5.64 -5.64 -7.75
N LEU A 94 5.45 -5.43 -6.45
CA LEU A 94 6.55 -5.39 -5.47
C LEU A 94 7.28 -6.73 -5.38
N GLY A 95 6.55 -7.84 -5.37
CA GLY A 95 7.09 -9.20 -5.34
C GLY A 95 7.96 -9.44 -6.57
N LEU A 96 7.46 -9.13 -7.76
CA LEU A 96 8.25 -9.16 -9.00
C LEU A 96 9.48 -8.23 -8.93
N GLY A 97 9.31 -7.03 -8.37
CA GLY A 97 10.39 -6.07 -8.19
C GLY A 97 11.48 -6.51 -7.21
N THR A 98 11.18 -7.45 -6.30
CA THR A 98 12.18 -8.05 -5.39
C THR A 98 13.00 -9.16 -6.05
N LEU A 99 12.52 -9.70 -7.18
CA LEU A 99 13.23 -10.72 -7.96
C LEU A 99 14.24 -10.13 -8.96
N LEU A 100 14.28 -8.80 -9.10
CA LEU A 100 15.19 -8.12 -10.02
C LEU A 100 16.66 -8.33 -9.59
N PRO A 101 17.54 -8.83 -10.47
CA PRO A 101 18.95 -9.03 -10.15
C PRO A 101 19.69 -7.71 -9.96
N GLY A 102 20.65 -7.67 -9.02
CA GLY A 102 21.48 -6.50 -8.72
C GLY A 102 21.10 -5.78 -7.43
N ARG A 103 21.26 -4.45 -7.38
CA ARG A 103 20.93 -3.60 -6.20
C ARG A 103 19.41 -3.44 -5.94
N GLY A 104 18.56 -4.09 -6.73
CA GLY A 104 17.11 -3.94 -6.66
C GLY A 104 16.64 -2.51 -6.98
N LEU A 105 15.36 -2.25 -6.74
CA LEU A 105 14.80 -0.90 -6.84
C LEU A 105 15.07 -0.13 -5.55
N GLY A 106 15.28 1.19 -5.64
CA GLY A 106 15.36 2.05 -4.47
C GLY A 106 13.98 2.29 -3.82
N PRO A 107 13.94 3.00 -2.68
CA PRO A 107 12.68 3.36 -1.99
C PRO A 107 11.68 4.08 -2.90
N ILE A 108 12.19 4.98 -3.73
CA ILE A 108 11.38 5.74 -4.69
C ILE A 108 10.82 4.83 -5.78
N GLY A 109 11.63 3.92 -6.33
CA GLY A 109 11.20 2.98 -7.36
C GLY A 109 10.11 2.03 -6.86
N TYR A 110 10.30 1.43 -5.68
CA TYR A 110 9.29 0.56 -5.07
C TYR A 110 8.00 1.32 -4.76
N SER A 111 8.08 2.55 -4.24
CA SER A 111 6.89 3.34 -3.93
C SER A 111 6.12 3.77 -5.18
N LEU A 112 6.82 4.16 -6.24
CA LEU A 112 6.22 4.54 -7.52
C LEU A 112 5.51 3.34 -8.17
N LEU A 113 6.20 2.19 -8.29
CA LEU A 113 5.61 0.99 -8.87
C LEU A 113 4.42 0.48 -8.05
N ALA A 114 4.54 0.48 -6.72
CA ALA A 114 3.44 0.09 -5.85
C ALA A 114 2.22 0.99 -6.02
N ALA A 115 2.40 2.31 -6.07
CA ALA A 115 1.30 3.26 -6.22
C ALA A 115 0.60 3.13 -7.58
N LEU A 116 1.36 3.00 -8.67
CA LEU A 116 0.81 2.80 -10.01
C LEU A 116 0.04 1.48 -10.10
N ALA A 117 0.63 0.39 -9.62
CA ALA A 117 0.00 -0.93 -9.61
C ALA A 117 -1.26 -0.95 -8.73
N HIS A 118 -1.23 -0.28 -7.57
CA HIS A 118 -2.39 -0.16 -6.69
C HIS A 118 -3.55 0.55 -7.38
N MET A 119 -3.28 1.71 -8.00
CA MET A 119 -4.29 2.48 -8.70
C MET A 119 -4.82 1.73 -9.93
N ALA A 120 -3.95 1.03 -10.67
CA ALA A 120 -4.36 0.24 -11.83
C ALA A 120 -5.25 -0.95 -11.43
N GLY A 121 -4.92 -1.64 -10.35
CA GLY A 121 -5.73 -2.73 -9.80
C GLY A 121 -7.11 -2.26 -9.35
N GLN A 122 -7.15 -1.14 -8.61
CA GLN A 122 -8.40 -0.48 -8.22
C GLN A 122 -9.24 -0.11 -9.44
N PHE A 123 -8.63 0.56 -10.42
CA PHE A 123 -9.32 1.01 -11.62
C PHE A 123 -9.90 -0.16 -12.42
N MET A 124 -9.13 -1.23 -12.63
CA MET A 124 -9.57 -2.38 -13.40
C MET A 124 -10.79 -3.07 -12.76
N VAL A 125 -10.76 -3.24 -11.43
CA VAL A 125 -11.90 -3.81 -10.68
C VAL A 125 -13.08 -2.83 -10.66
N ALA A 126 -12.85 -1.52 -10.54
CA ALA A 126 -13.90 -0.51 -10.64
C ALA A 126 -14.63 -0.58 -11.98
N TYR A 127 -13.87 -0.68 -13.07
CA TYR A 127 -14.41 -0.78 -14.42
C TYR A 127 -15.20 -2.08 -14.64
N TRP A 128 -14.64 -3.23 -14.28
CA TRP A 128 -15.27 -4.52 -14.57
C TRP A 128 -16.45 -4.86 -13.66
N LEU A 129 -16.40 -4.51 -12.38
CA LEU A 129 -17.42 -4.95 -11.42
C LEU A 129 -18.51 -3.90 -11.15
N PHE A 130 -18.21 -2.60 -11.26
CA PHE A 130 -19.12 -1.55 -10.79
C PHE A 130 -19.58 -0.59 -11.88
N ILE A 131 -18.66 -0.12 -12.74
CA ILE A 131 -18.97 0.92 -13.72
C ILE A 131 -18.32 0.58 -15.08
N PRO A 132 -18.93 -0.31 -15.88
CA PRO A 132 -18.44 -0.68 -17.21
C PRO A 132 -18.80 0.40 -18.24
N HIS A 133 -18.34 1.63 -18.01
CA HIS A 133 -18.61 2.78 -18.87
C HIS A 133 -17.32 3.32 -19.47
N GLN A 134 -17.26 3.51 -20.79
CA GLN A 134 -16.03 3.93 -21.48
C GLN A 134 -15.54 5.32 -21.04
N GLY A 135 -16.44 6.18 -20.56
CA GLY A 135 -16.08 7.48 -19.97
C GLY A 135 -15.13 7.37 -18.77
N LEU A 136 -15.10 6.21 -18.08
CA LEU A 136 -14.19 5.97 -16.95
C LEU A 136 -12.71 6.00 -17.38
N PHE A 137 -12.40 5.58 -18.61
CA PHE A 137 -11.03 5.65 -19.15
C PHE A 137 -10.52 7.08 -19.29
N GLY A 138 -11.40 8.08 -19.38
CA GLY A 138 -11.03 9.50 -19.33
C GLY A 138 -10.41 9.91 -17.99
N LEU A 139 -10.75 9.22 -16.90
CA LEU A 139 -10.17 9.47 -15.57
C LEU A 139 -8.83 8.76 -15.37
N LEU A 140 -8.54 7.71 -16.16
CA LEU A 140 -7.33 6.91 -15.99
C LEU A 140 -6.03 7.73 -16.05
N PRO A 141 -5.80 8.63 -17.02
CA PRO A 141 -4.59 9.44 -17.06
C PRO A 141 -4.42 10.28 -15.79
N VAL A 142 -5.50 10.92 -15.32
CA VAL A 142 -5.49 11.77 -14.12
C VAL A 142 -5.17 10.93 -12.88
N LEU A 143 -5.81 9.77 -12.73
CA LEU A 143 -5.57 8.86 -11.61
C LEU A 143 -4.14 8.32 -11.60
N MET A 144 -3.60 7.95 -12.77
CA MET A 144 -2.22 7.49 -12.91
C MET A 144 -1.21 8.59 -12.58
N THR A 145 -1.45 9.83 -13.03
CA THR A 145 -0.61 10.98 -12.68
C THR A 145 -0.61 11.22 -11.17
N MET A 146 -1.79 11.19 -10.52
CA MET A 146 -1.88 11.34 -9.07
C MET A 146 -1.18 10.20 -8.34
N ALA A 147 -1.38 8.95 -8.78
CA ALA A 147 -0.69 7.80 -8.21
C ALA A 147 0.84 7.93 -8.33
N ALA A 148 1.34 8.44 -9.45
CA ALA A 148 2.76 8.71 -9.64
C ALA A 148 3.28 9.78 -8.67
N LEU A 149 2.55 10.89 -8.52
CA LEU A 149 2.92 11.98 -7.61
C LEU A 149 2.95 11.52 -6.16
N PHE A 150 1.89 10.89 -5.67
CA PHE A 150 1.83 10.36 -4.31
C PHE A 150 2.82 9.22 -4.07
N GLY A 151 3.07 8.39 -5.09
CA GLY A 151 4.10 7.36 -5.06
C GLY A 151 5.50 7.94 -4.91
N LEU A 152 5.80 9.04 -5.60
CA LEU A 152 7.08 9.75 -5.49
C LEU A 152 7.25 10.36 -4.10
N VAL A 153 6.23 11.07 -3.59
CA VAL A 153 6.24 11.64 -2.23
C VAL A 153 6.43 10.55 -1.19
N SER A 154 5.68 9.44 -1.30
CA SER A 154 5.82 8.28 -0.41
C SER A 154 7.24 7.72 -0.45
N GLY A 155 7.83 7.62 -1.65
CA GLY A 155 9.20 7.17 -1.85
C GLY A 155 10.24 8.06 -1.18
N LEU A 156 10.07 9.38 -1.25
CA LEU A 156 10.94 10.35 -0.55
C LEU A 156 10.82 10.19 0.97
N ILE A 157 9.61 9.96 1.50
CA ILE A 157 9.39 9.72 2.93
C ILE A 157 10.11 8.44 3.37
N VAL A 158 9.95 7.34 2.63
CA VAL A 158 10.64 6.06 2.95
C VAL A 158 12.15 6.24 2.89
N MET A 159 12.66 6.93 1.87
CA MET A 159 14.10 7.21 1.73
C MET A 159 14.64 8.00 2.92
N ALA A 160 13.95 9.09 3.31
CA ALA A 160 14.34 9.91 4.46
C ALA A 160 14.28 9.11 5.77
N MET A 161 13.27 8.24 5.92
CA MET A 161 13.14 7.35 7.07
C MET A 161 14.28 6.34 7.14
N MET A 162 14.63 5.69 6.03
CA MET A 162 15.75 4.74 5.96
C MET A 162 17.07 5.40 6.31
N LYS A 163 17.35 6.58 5.76
CA LYS A 163 18.58 7.32 6.07
C LYS A 163 18.69 7.64 7.56
N ARG A 164 17.59 8.08 8.19
CA ARG A 164 17.56 8.33 9.65
C ARG A 164 17.74 7.07 10.49
N LEU A 165 17.34 5.91 10.00
CA LEU A 165 17.54 4.63 10.69
C LEU A 165 18.99 4.16 10.56
N GLU A 166 19.64 4.41 9.44
CA GLU A 166 21.07 4.15 9.24
C GLU A 166 21.93 5.05 10.13
N ASP A 167 21.64 6.35 10.20
CA ASP A 167 22.34 7.32 11.06
C ASP A 167 22.24 6.99 12.56
N LYS A 168 21.25 6.17 12.97
CA LYS A 168 21.03 5.76 14.36
C LYS A 168 21.57 4.37 14.69
N ARG A 169 22.15 3.64 13.73
CA ARG A 169 22.84 2.38 14.03
C ARG A 169 24.24 2.73 14.59
N PRO A 170 24.53 2.39 15.86
CA PRO A 170 25.82 2.64 16.48
C PRO A 170 26.95 1.86 15.81
#